data_AF-A0A946AM02-F1
#
_entry.id   AF-A0A946AM02-F1
#
_cell.length_a   1.000
_cell.length_b   1.000
_cell.length_c   1.000
_cell.angle_alpha   90.00
_cell.angle_beta   90.00
_cell.angle_gamma   90.00
#
_symmetry.space_group_name_H-M   'P 1'
#
loop_
_entity.id
_entity.type
_entity.pdbx_description
1 polymer ?
#
loop_
_entity_poly.entity_id
_entity_poly.type
_entity_poly.pdbx_seq_one_letter_code
_entity_poly.pdbx_strand_id
1 'polypeptide(L)' 'VGLKTVSEDDAFSNMQLTDNLVQFSSERYSQNPLVIQGPGAGPEVTAGGVFGDLLRLATFLGDGVRL' A
#
# COMPACT_ATOMS: atom_id res chain seq x y z
N VAL A 1 10.05 -11.85 9.16
CA VAL A 1 9.20 -10.97 9.99
C VAL A 1 9.75 -10.99 11.40
N GLY A 2 9.93 -9.84 12.01
CA GLY A 2 10.51 -9.73 13.34
C GLY A 2 10.63 -8.27 13.75
N LEU A 3 10.90 -8.05 15.04
CA LEU A 3 11.13 -6.71 15.57
C LEU A 3 12.42 -6.13 15.02
N LYS A 4 12.41 -4.83 14.75
CA LYS A 4 13.59 -4.07 14.31
C LYS A 4 13.52 -2.67 14.93
N THR A 5 14.65 -2.20 15.44
CA THR A 5 14.78 -0.81 15.89
C THR A 5 14.92 0.11 14.68
N VAL A 6 14.23 1.25 14.73
CA VAL A 6 14.33 2.35 13.76
C VAL A 6 14.72 3.64 14.47
N SER A 7 15.31 4.60 13.76
CA SER A 7 15.60 5.93 14.32
C SER A 7 14.32 6.73 14.55
N GLU A 8 14.37 7.75 15.40
CA GLU A 8 13.24 8.65 15.63
C GLU A 8 12.83 9.42 14.36
N ASP A 9 13.78 9.69 13.45
CA ASP A 9 13.51 10.36 12.17
C ASP A 9 13.02 9.42 11.06
N ASP A 10 12.87 8.11 11.32
CA ASP A 10 12.44 7.13 10.33
C ASP A 10 10.94 7.26 10.03
N ALA A 11 10.50 7.01 8.79
CA ALA A 11 9.07 7.06 8.44
C ALA A 11 8.20 6.12 9.30
N PHE A 12 8.76 5.00 9.77
CA PHE A 12 8.08 4.07 10.67
C PHE A 12 7.89 4.60 12.10
N SER A 13 8.57 5.67 12.51
CA SER A 13 8.44 6.23 13.88
C SER A 13 7.15 7.02 14.09
N ASN A 14 6.56 7.54 13.00
CA ASN A 14 5.39 8.43 13.02
C ASN A 14 4.07 7.72 12.67
N MET A 15 4.01 6.40 12.82
CA MET A 15 2.79 5.63 12.53
C MET A 15 1.68 5.93 13.54
N GLN A 16 0.45 6.13 13.06
CA GLN A 16 -0.71 6.35 13.92
C GLN A 16 -1.58 5.09 14.02
N LEU A 17 -2.04 4.79 15.24
CA LEU A 17 -3.09 3.82 15.50
C LEU A 17 -2.83 2.41 14.90
N THR A 18 -3.57 2.04 13.85
CA THR A 18 -3.54 0.75 13.14
C THR A 18 -3.11 0.92 11.69
N ASP A 19 -2.35 1.97 11.40
CA ASP A 19 -1.78 2.17 10.07
C ASP A 19 -0.82 1.04 9.73
N ASN A 20 -0.83 0.65 8.46
CA ASN A 20 0.26 -0.09 7.86
C ASN A 20 1.12 0.89 7.05
N LEU A 21 2.44 0.65 7.03
CA LEU A 21 3.39 1.43 6.25
C LEU A 21 4.24 0.49 5.39
N VAL A 22 4.36 0.84 4.11
CA VAL A 22 5.24 0.15 3.16
C VAL A 22 6.16 1.19 2.54
N GLN A 23 7.46 0.98 2.66
CA GLN A 23 8.48 1.84 2.07
C GLN A 23 9.17 1.11 0.92
N PHE A 24 9.24 1.77 -0.24
CA PHE A 24 9.94 1.29 -1.43
C PHE A 24 11.21 2.10 -1.63
N SER A 25 12.35 1.41 -1.62
CA SER A 25 13.63 1.95 -2.07
C SER A 25 13.97 1.35 -3.43
N SER A 26 14.27 2.21 -4.40
CA SER A 26 14.68 1.80 -5.75
C SER A 26 15.71 2.78 -6.29
N GLU A 27 16.34 2.50 -7.43
CA GLU A 27 17.29 3.42 -8.07
C GLU A 27 16.68 4.81 -8.31
N ARG A 28 15.44 4.85 -8.80
CA ARG A 28 14.69 6.09 -9.07
C ARG A 28 14.27 6.82 -7.79
N TYR A 29 14.02 6.09 -6.70
CA TYR A 29 13.64 6.62 -5.39
C TYR A 29 14.76 6.36 -4.36
N SER A 30 16.00 6.61 -4.75
CA SER A 30 17.19 6.28 -3.93
C SER A 30 17.48 7.33 -2.86
N GLN A 31 17.21 8.60 -3.15
CA GLN A 31 17.41 9.71 -2.21
C GLN A 31 16.18 10.00 -1.34
N ASN A 32 14.99 9.70 -1.86
CA ASN A 32 13.72 9.91 -1.16
C ASN A 32 12.84 8.67 -1.39
N PRO A 33 12.88 7.67 -0.49
CA PRO A 33 12.08 6.45 -0.62
C PRO A 33 10.58 6.76 -0.73
N LEU A 34 9.86 5.97 -1.52
CA LEU A 34 8.41 6.10 -1.62
C LEU A 34 7.76 5.42 -0.41
N VAL A 35 7.04 6.20 0.39
CA VAL A 35 6.29 5.71 1.55
C VAL A 35 4.81 5.67 1.20
N ILE A 36 4.17 4.52 1.42
CA ILE A 36 2.72 4.34 1.37
C ILE A 36 2.26 4.04 2.79
N GLN A 37 1.40 4.89 3.34
CA GLN A 37 0.84 4.76 4.68
C GLN A 37 -0.68 4.93 4.65
N GLY A 38 -1.37 4.19 5.51
CA GLY A 38 -2.79 4.37 5.81
C GLY A 38 -3.35 3.19 6.59
N PRO A 39 -4.67 3.15 6.83
CA PRO A 39 -5.29 2.10 7.64
C PRO A 39 -5.00 0.71 7.07
N GLY A 40 -4.37 -0.14 7.88
CA GLY A 40 -4.00 -1.49 7.49
C GLY A 40 -5.13 -2.51 7.52
N ALA A 41 -6.21 -2.18 8.23
CA ALA A 41 -7.38 -3.03 8.42
C ALA A 41 -8.60 -2.17 8.76
N GLY A 42 -9.79 -2.72 8.51
CA GLY A 42 -11.07 -2.10 8.82
C GLY A 42 -12.11 -2.52 7.79
N PRO A 43 -13.39 -2.69 8.15
CA PRO A 43 -14.40 -3.21 7.23
C PRO A 43 -14.50 -2.41 5.92
N GLU A 44 -14.49 -1.09 6.00
CA GLU A 44 -14.63 -0.19 4.84
C GLU A 44 -13.38 -0.19 3.95
N VAL A 45 -12.19 -0.08 4.55
CA VAL A 45 -10.93 -0.04 3.78
C VAL A 45 -10.62 -1.39 3.12
N THR A 46 -10.93 -2.50 3.80
CA THR A 46 -10.78 -3.84 3.24
C THR A 46 -11.78 -4.07 2.09
N ALA A 47 -13.05 -3.67 2.27
CA ALA A 47 -14.05 -3.78 1.21
C ALA A 47 -13.71 -2.91 -0.01
N GLY A 48 -13.18 -1.70 0.22
CA GLY A 48 -12.71 -0.81 -0.84
C GLY A 48 -11.57 -1.43 -1.66
N GLY A 49 -10.62 -2.10 -1.02
CA GLY A 49 -9.55 -2.84 -1.70
C GLY A 49 -10.09 -3.93 -2.62
N VAL A 50 -10.97 -4.80 -2.09
CA VAL A 50 -11.61 -5.86 -2.88
C VAL A 50 -12.42 -5.29 -4.04
N PHE A 51 -13.19 -4.22 -3.80
CA PHE A 51 -13.97 -3.56 -4.85
C PHE A 51 -13.09 -2.98 -5.96
N GLY A 52 -11.96 -2.36 -5.61
CA GLY A 52 -10.98 -1.89 -6.58
C GLY A 52 -10.45 -3.02 -7.48
N ASP A 53 -10.18 -4.19 -6.91
CA ASP A 53 -9.76 -5.36 -7.69
C ASP A 53 -10.88 -5.88 -8.61
N LEU A 54 -12.14 -5.86 -8.16
CA LEU A 54 -13.28 -6.20 -9.01
C LEU A 54 -13.40 -5.25 -10.23
N LEU A 55 -13.20 -3.95 -10.03
CA LEU A 55 -13.21 -2.97 -11.14
C LEU A 55 -12.08 -3.22 -12.14
N ARG A 56 -10.87 -3.52 -11.64
CA ARG A 56 -9.72 -3.87 -12.49
C ARG A 56 -10.00 -5.13 -13.30
N LEU A 57 -10.57 -6.16 -12.67
CA LEU A 57 -10.95 -7.40 -13.34
C LEU A 57 -12.01 -7.17 -14.41
N ALA A 58 -13.07 -6.41 -14.10
CA ALA A 58 -14.12 -6.09 -15.05
C ALA A 58 -13.58 -5.32 -16.27
N THR A 59 -12.65 -4.39 -16.05
CA THR A 59 -11.97 -3.65 -17.13
C THR A 59 -11.13 -4.59 -17.99
N PHE A 60 -10.28 -5.41 -17.35
CA PHE A 60 -9.43 -6.38 -18.05
C PHE A 60 -10.24 -7.35 -18.93
N LEU A 61 -11.35 -7.88 -18.41
CA LEU A 61 -12.23 -8.78 -19.16
C LEU A 61 -13.03 -8.04 -20.24
N GLY A 62 -13.51 -6.83 -19.97
CA GLY A 62 -14.24 -6.02 -20.94
C GLY A 62 -13.40 -5.62 -22.16
N ASP A 63 -12.11 -5.33 -21.93
CA ASP A 63 -11.15 -5.04 -22.99
C ASP A 63 -10.69 -6.31 -23.72
N GLY A 64 -10.59 -7.44 -23.00
CA GLY A 64 -10.20 -8.75 -23.54
C GLY A 64 -11.29 -9.51 -24.32
N VAL A 65 -12.56 -9.10 -24.22
CA VAL A 65 -13.71 -9.71 -24.94
C VAL A 65 -13.94 -9.07 -26.33
N ARG A 66 -13.11 -8.09 -26.73
CA ARG A 66 -13.08 -7.55 -28.10
C ARG A 66 -12.11 -8.31 -29.02
N LEU A 67 -12.23 -9.63 -29.09
CA LEU A 67 -11.68 -10.46 -30.16
C LEU A 67 -12.80 -11.02 -31.03
#